data_AF-A0A7S1QL47-F1
#
_entry.id   AF-A0A7S1QL47-F1
#
_cell.length_a   1.000
_cell.length_b   1.000
_cell.length_c   1.000
_cell.angle_alpha   90.00
_cell.angle_beta   90.00
_cell.angle_gamma   90.00
#
_symmetry.space_group_name_H-M   'P 1'
#
loop_
_entity.id
_entity.type
_entity.pdbx_description
1 polymer ?
#
loop_
_entity_poly.entity_id
_entity_poly.type
_entity_poly.pdbx_seq_one_letter_code
_entity_poly.pdbx_strand_id
1 'polypeptide(L)'
;MALWASIATVVAAICGVGAISLLLLYLALRWYAQQRRREAKAKKARAKANSQPAEAAAPATAQQQADAGDAGQTQRRDAAASPPSTQPWTSSRPVRGPETIKREAELKRDALHLFRKLQAGDSVEEKGQLCREAVVLYDDIPNRVGIGMASVTSGRIVFCNALMQCGGLDELRGLQDSNDPDAGTLVERVVPIIFST
;
A
#
# COMPACT_ATOMS: atom_id res chain seq x y z
N MET A 1 49.14 9.60 -41.77
CA MET A 1 48.72 8.43 -40.96
C MET A 1 48.94 8.62 -39.45
N ALA A 2 50.00 9.30 -38.99
CA ALA A 2 50.28 9.50 -37.55
C ALA A 2 49.18 10.25 -36.75
N LEU A 3 48.49 11.20 -37.38
CA LEU A 3 47.44 12.00 -36.72
C LEU A 3 46.20 11.17 -36.36
N TRP A 4 45.82 10.23 -37.23
CA TRP A 4 44.69 9.31 -37.01
C TRP A 4 44.97 8.29 -35.89
N ALA A 5 46.22 7.80 -35.79
CA ALA A 5 46.63 6.92 -34.71
C ALA A 5 46.61 7.61 -33.33
N SER A 6 46.91 8.91 -33.29
CA SER A 6 46.87 9.70 -32.06
C SER A 6 45.44 9.98 -31.60
N ILE A 7 44.50 10.21 -32.53
CA ILE A 7 43.08 10.39 -32.17
C ILE A 7 42.48 9.09 -31.66
N ALA A 8 42.76 7.95 -32.31
CA ALA A 8 42.23 6.65 -31.93
C ALA A 8 42.67 6.24 -30.50
N THR A 9 43.91 6.53 -30.13
CA THR A 9 44.43 6.24 -28.77
C THR A 9 43.77 7.10 -27.69
N VAL A 10 43.53 8.38 -27.96
CA VAL A 10 42.81 9.27 -27.02
C VAL A 10 41.36 8.82 -26.83
N VAL A 11 40.66 8.48 -27.91
CA VAL A 11 39.27 7.99 -27.83
C VAL A 11 39.19 6.67 -27.06
N ALA A 12 40.10 5.73 -27.32
CA ALA A 12 40.16 4.46 -26.59
C ALA A 12 40.42 4.68 -25.08
N ALA A 13 41.31 5.62 -24.74
CA ALA A 13 41.60 5.95 -23.34
C ALA A 13 40.37 6.54 -22.62
N ILE A 14 39.65 7.49 -23.25
CA ILE A 14 38.43 8.08 -22.67
C ILE A 14 37.35 7.01 -22.47
N CYS A 15 37.17 6.13 -23.45
CA CYS A 15 36.19 5.05 -23.37
C CYS A 15 36.55 4.04 -22.26
N GLY A 16 37.84 3.72 -22.11
CA GLY A 16 38.33 2.87 -21.02
C GLY A 16 38.09 3.47 -19.63
N VAL A 17 38.40 4.76 -19.44
CA VAL A 17 38.13 5.47 -18.18
C VAL A 17 36.63 5.53 -17.88
N GLY A 18 35.80 5.76 -18.90
CA GLY A 18 34.34 5.74 -18.77
C GLY A 18 33.82 4.39 -18.32
N ALA A 19 34.28 3.30 -18.95
CA ALA A 19 33.89 1.93 -18.59
C ALA A 19 34.30 1.59 -17.15
N ILE A 20 35.53 1.93 -16.74
CA ILE A 20 36.01 1.71 -15.36
C ILE A 20 35.18 2.51 -14.35
N SER A 21 34.86 3.77 -14.67
CA SER A 21 34.05 4.63 -13.80
C SER A 21 32.63 4.07 -13.60
N LEU A 22 32.00 3.57 -14.67
CA LEU A 22 30.69 2.91 -14.58
C LEU A 22 30.75 1.61 -13.77
N LEU A 23 31.84 0.83 -13.90
CA LEU A 23 32.03 -0.41 -13.15
C LEU A 23 32.19 -0.14 -11.66
N LEU A 24 32.95 0.91 -11.28
CA LEU A 24 33.08 1.36 -9.89
C LEU A 24 31.75 1.87 -9.34
N LEU A 25 30.99 2.66 -10.11
CA LEU A 25 29.67 3.14 -9.72
C LEU A 25 28.71 1.96 -9.47
N TYR A 26 28.71 0.97 -10.37
CA TYR A 26 27.90 -0.23 -10.24
C TYR A 26 28.24 -1.02 -8.97
N LEU A 27 29.54 -1.22 -8.69
CA LEU A 27 29.99 -1.90 -7.47
C LEU A 27 29.59 -1.12 -6.20
N ALA A 28 29.73 0.21 -6.20
CA ALA A 28 29.32 1.06 -5.09
C ALA A 28 27.81 0.98 -4.84
N LEU A 29 26.98 1.02 -5.88
CA LEU A 29 25.52 0.86 -5.77
C LEU A 29 25.13 -0.52 -5.25
N ARG A 30 25.78 -1.58 -5.74
CA ARG A 30 25.53 -2.95 -5.29
C ARG A 30 25.89 -3.13 -3.82
N TRP A 31 27.01 -2.54 -3.39
CA TRP A 31 27.45 -2.57 -2.00
C TRP A 31 26.51 -1.77 -1.09
N TYR A 32 26.11 -0.58 -1.52
CA TYR A 32 25.13 0.27 -0.82
C TYR A 32 23.78 -0.44 -0.64
N ALA A 33 23.26 -1.09 -1.69
CA ALA A 33 22.02 -1.86 -1.61
C ALA A 33 22.14 -3.05 -0.64
N GLN A 34 23.28 -3.76 -0.62
CA GLN A 34 23.54 -4.82 0.34
C GLN A 34 23.62 -4.31 1.78
N GLN A 35 24.30 -3.19 2.01
CA GLN A 35 24.41 -2.57 3.33
C GLN A 35 23.04 -2.17 3.86
N ARG A 36 22.21 -1.52 3.03
CA ARG A 36 20.84 -1.14 3.39
C ARG A 36 19.96 -2.36 3.73
N ARG A 37 20.13 -3.48 3.02
CA ARG A 37 19.46 -4.75 3.34
C ARG A 37 19.92 -5.32 4.69
N ARG A 38 21.21 -5.22 5.03
CA ARG A 38 21.74 -5.66 6.34
C ARG A 38 21.18 -4.83 7.48
N GLU A 39 21.11 -3.51 7.33
CA GLU A 39 20.51 -2.62 8.34
C GLU A 39 19.02 -2.90 8.54
N ALA A 40 18.27 -3.15 7.45
CA ALA A 40 16.87 -3.53 7.53
C ALA A 40 16.66 -4.88 8.26
N LYS A 41 17.54 -5.86 8.03
CA LYS A 41 17.51 -7.16 8.73
C LYS A 41 17.88 -7.01 10.22
N ALA A 42 18.87 -6.19 10.54
CA ALA A 42 19.29 -5.93 11.93
C ALA A 42 18.18 -5.24 12.75
N LYS A 43 17.45 -4.27 12.16
CA LYS A 43 16.31 -3.62 12.82
C LYS A 43 15.16 -4.60 13.08
N LYS A 44 14.86 -5.50 12.13
CA LYS A 44 13.84 -6.55 12.31
C LYS A 44 14.22 -7.58 13.37
N ALA A 45 15.50 -7.95 13.48
CA ALA A 45 15.99 -8.85 14.53
C ALA A 45 15.87 -8.23 15.93
N ARG A 46 16.21 -6.94 16.08
CA ARG A 46 16.03 -6.22 17.35
C ARG A 46 14.57 -6.05 17.76
N ALA A 47 13.66 -5.84 16.80
CA ALA A 47 12.23 -5.76 17.08
C ALA A 47 11.64 -7.11 17.56
N LYS A 48 12.08 -8.23 16.99
CA LYS A 48 11.65 -9.57 17.42
C LYS A 48 12.23 -10.00 18.79
N ALA A 49 13.44 -9.56 19.13
CA ALA A 49 14.02 -9.84 20.44
C ALA A 49 13.31 -9.10 21.60
N ASN A 50 12.62 -8.00 21.31
CA ASN A 50 11.90 -7.20 22.31
C ASN A 50 10.40 -7.54 22.42
N SER A 51 9.95 -8.61 21.76
CA SER A 51 8.55 -9.05 21.74
C SER A 51 8.42 -10.56 21.92
N GLN A 52 8.96 -11.07 23.04
CA GLN A 52 8.59 -12.38 23.57
C GLN A 52 7.57 -12.18 24.71
N PRO A 53 6.50 -13.01 24.80
CA PRO A 53 5.26 -12.64 25.49
C PRO A 53 5.25 -13.07 26.96
N ALA A 54 4.84 -12.17 27.85
CA ALA A 54 4.33 -12.54 29.17
C ALA A 54 2.94 -13.16 28.98
N GLU A 55 2.91 -14.49 29.08
CA GLU A 55 1.72 -15.31 29.17
C GLU A 55 1.11 -15.18 30.58
N ALA A 56 -0.08 -14.59 30.72
CA ALA A 56 -0.95 -14.77 31.89
C ALA A 56 -2.40 -14.33 31.59
N ALA A 57 -3.27 -15.34 31.50
CA ALA A 57 -4.64 -15.41 32.01
C ALA A 57 -5.67 -14.28 31.71
N ALA A 58 -6.72 -14.68 30.98
CA ALA A 58 -8.08 -14.15 31.08
C ALA A 58 -8.70 -14.54 32.46
N PRO A 59 -9.86 -14.00 32.96
CA PRO A 59 -11.09 -13.84 32.18
C PRO A 59 -12.03 -12.65 32.51
N ALA A 60 -12.96 -12.44 31.56
CA ALA A 60 -14.35 -11.98 31.65
C ALA A 60 -14.86 -11.19 32.88
N THR A 61 -15.53 -10.05 32.62
CA THR A 61 -16.68 -9.62 33.43
C THR A 61 -17.68 -8.86 32.55
N ALA A 62 -18.90 -9.39 32.48
CA ALA A 62 -20.08 -8.71 31.96
C ALA A 62 -20.64 -7.78 33.05
N GLN A 63 -21.12 -6.60 32.66
CA GLN A 63 -22.03 -5.84 33.50
C GLN A 63 -23.01 -5.01 32.64
N GLN A 64 -24.24 -5.52 32.61
CA GLN A 64 -25.48 -4.78 32.43
C GLN A 64 -25.60 -3.67 33.49
N GLN A 65 -26.05 -2.49 33.09
CA GLN A 65 -26.85 -1.66 33.98
C GLN A 65 -27.81 -0.78 33.18
N ALA A 66 -29.09 -0.94 33.51
CA ALA A 66 -30.22 -0.13 33.08
C ALA A 66 -30.43 1.04 34.06
N ASP A 67 -30.97 2.16 33.57
CA ASP A 67 -31.97 2.98 34.26
C ASP A 67 -32.61 3.96 33.26
N ALA A 68 -33.93 3.93 33.08
CA ALA A 68 -34.90 4.94 33.58
C ALA A 68 -34.59 6.36 33.08
N GLY A 69 -35.40 7.01 32.23
CA GLY A 69 -36.84 7.16 32.30
C GLY A 69 -37.13 8.61 32.71
N ASP A 70 -37.57 9.46 31.79
CA ASP A 70 -38.33 10.67 32.15
C ASP A 70 -39.23 11.12 30.99
N ALA A 71 -40.47 11.40 31.33
CA ALA A 71 -41.54 11.84 30.46
C ALA A 71 -41.92 13.27 30.90
N GLY A 72 -41.83 14.24 29.98
CA GLY A 72 -42.17 15.64 30.28
C GLY A 72 -42.84 16.32 29.09
N GLN A 73 -44.14 16.58 29.24
CA GLN A 73 -45.07 17.18 28.29
C GLN A 73 -44.98 18.72 28.20
N THR A 74 -45.16 19.24 26.98
CA THR A 74 -45.99 20.40 26.57
C THR A 74 -45.69 21.83 27.08
N GLN A 75 -45.43 22.77 26.15
CA GLN A 75 -46.13 24.07 25.95
C GLN A 75 -45.42 24.90 24.84
N ARG A 76 -46.10 25.18 23.72
CA ARG A 76 -46.86 26.41 23.36
C ARG A 76 -45.99 27.54 22.75
N ARG A 77 -46.33 27.84 21.48
CA ARG A 77 -46.10 29.03 20.65
C ARG A 77 -45.48 30.26 21.34
N ASP A 78 -44.52 30.91 20.67
CA ASP A 78 -44.80 32.20 20.01
C ASP A 78 -43.73 32.57 18.96
N ALA A 79 -44.19 33.29 17.95
CA ALA A 79 -43.46 33.69 16.76
C ALA A 79 -42.59 34.93 17.03
N ALA A 80 -41.31 34.86 16.64
CA ALA A 80 -40.51 36.02 16.32
C ALA A 80 -39.60 35.68 15.14
N ALA A 81 -39.78 36.44 14.05
CA ALA A 81 -39.04 36.32 12.81
C ALA A 81 -37.53 36.46 13.07
N SER A 82 -36.81 35.35 12.93
CA SER A 82 -35.35 35.36 12.89
C SER A 82 -34.90 35.57 11.44
N PRO A 83 -33.93 36.45 11.17
CA PRO A 83 -33.39 36.65 9.82
C PRO A 83 -32.78 35.32 9.31
N PRO A 84 -32.72 35.08 7.98
CA PRO A 84 -32.17 33.84 7.45
C PRO A 84 -30.70 33.73 7.87
N SER A 85 -30.43 32.93 8.89
CA SER A 85 -29.07 32.60 9.28
C SER A 85 -28.47 31.86 8.10
N THR A 86 -27.50 32.49 7.45
CA THR A 86 -26.60 31.84 6.51
C THR A 86 -25.84 30.79 7.32
N GLN A 87 -26.42 29.60 7.45
CA GLN A 87 -25.76 28.47 8.06
C GLN A 87 -24.47 28.27 7.25
N PRO A 88 -23.29 28.38 7.88
CA PRO A 88 -22.07 27.99 7.21
C PRO A 88 -22.29 26.53 6.84
N TRP A 89 -22.05 26.19 5.57
CA TRP A 89 -22.00 24.82 5.10
C TRP A 89 -20.89 24.14 5.91
N THR A 90 -21.22 23.66 7.11
CA THR A 90 -20.37 22.73 7.83
C THR A 90 -20.37 21.53 6.91
N SER A 91 -19.28 21.38 6.18
CA SER A 91 -18.99 20.21 5.38
C SER A 91 -18.93 19.05 6.35
N SER A 92 -20.11 18.51 6.66
CA SER A 92 -20.29 17.23 7.30
C SER A 92 -19.73 16.24 6.30
N ARG A 93 -18.40 16.07 6.33
CA ARG A 93 -17.71 15.06 5.55
C ARG A 93 -18.47 13.78 5.83
N PRO A 94 -18.95 13.06 4.81
CA PRO A 94 -19.64 11.81 5.04
C PRO A 94 -18.75 10.93 5.90
N VAL A 95 -19.17 10.74 7.16
CA VAL A 95 -18.41 9.99 8.14
C VAL A 95 -18.53 8.54 7.72
N ARG A 96 -17.40 7.94 7.34
CA ARG A 96 -17.35 6.52 7.00
C ARG A 96 -17.82 5.71 8.21
N GLY A 97 -18.72 4.76 7.96
CA GLY A 97 -19.21 3.87 9.00
C GLY A 97 -18.08 3.03 9.61
N PRO A 98 -18.11 2.74 10.92
CA PRO A 98 -17.06 1.98 11.60
C PRO A 98 -16.85 0.59 10.99
N GLU A 99 -17.92 -0.05 10.50
CA GLU A 99 -17.86 -1.34 9.83
C GLU A 99 -17.09 -1.29 8.50
N THR A 100 -17.26 -0.22 7.71
CA THR A 100 -16.51 -0.04 6.46
C THR A 100 -15.03 0.13 6.73
N ILE A 101 -14.67 0.91 7.75
CA ILE A 101 -13.28 1.12 8.15
C ILE A 101 -12.63 -0.21 8.57
N LYS A 102 -13.35 -1.04 9.33
CA LYS A 102 -12.86 -2.36 9.73
C LYS A 102 -12.61 -3.27 8.53
N ARG A 103 -13.55 -3.36 7.60
CA ARG A 103 -13.42 -4.16 6.36
C ARG A 103 -12.28 -3.66 5.47
N GLU A 104 -12.12 -2.35 5.34
CA GLU A 104 -10.98 -1.74 4.64
C GLU A 104 -9.64 -2.09 5.32
N ALA A 105 -9.59 -2.07 6.65
CA ALA A 105 -8.38 -2.43 7.39
C ALA A 105 -8.01 -3.91 7.21
N GLU A 106 -9.00 -4.81 7.20
CA GLU A 106 -8.81 -6.23 6.90
C GLU A 106 -8.31 -6.44 5.46
N LEU A 107 -8.94 -5.78 4.48
CA LEU A 107 -8.48 -5.79 3.08
C LEU A 107 -7.04 -5.29 2.97
N LYS A 108 -6.70 -4.18 3.63
CA LYS A 108 -5.34 -3.63 3.65
C LYS A 108 -4.34 -4.63 4.22
N ARG A 109 -4.68 -5.31 5.32
CA ARG A 109 -3.82 -6.30 5.96
C ARG A 109 -3.50 -7.44 5.00
N ASP A 110 -4.52 -7.96 4.33
CA ASP A 110 -4.35 -9.11 3.43
C ASP A 110 -3.58 -8.71 2.17
N ALA A 111 -3.87 -7.54 1.59
CA ALA A 111 -3.13 -6.99 0.47
C ALA A 111 -1.65 -6.75 0.84
N LEU A 112 -1.35 -6.17 2.01
CA LEU A 112 0.03 -5.99 2.48
C LEU A 112 0.76 -7.31 2.67
N HIS A 113 0.07 -8.33 3.20
CA HIS A 113 0.67 -9.64 3.37
C HIS A 113 1.04 -10.26 2.01
N LEU A 114 0.13 -10.19 1.04
CA LEU A 114 0.36 -10.67 -0.30
C LEU A 114 1.52 -9.94 -0.99
N PHE A 115 1.53 -8.60 -1.00
CA PHE A 115 2.59 -7.85 -1.66
C PHE A 115 3.95 -7.96 -0.98
N ARG A 116 4.00 -8.19 0.34
CA ARG A 116 5.25 -8.52 1.03
C ARG A 116 5.78 -9.88 0.62
N LYS A 117 4.90 -10.87 0.39
CA LYS A 117 5.30 -12.16 -0.17
C LYS A 117 5.81 -11.98 -1.60
N LEU A 118 5.12 -11.18 -2.42
CA LEU A 118 5.53 -10.91 -3.80
C LEU A 118 6.95 -10.33 -3.87
N GLN A 119 7.24 -9.36 -2.98
CA GLN A 119 8.57 -8.76 -2.87
C GLN A 119 9.64 -9.74 -2.33
N ALA A 120 9.24 -10.70 -1.50
CA ALA A 120 10.15 -11.67 -0.90
C ALA A 120 10.33 -12.95 -1.72
N GLY A 121 9.45 -13.21 -2.69
CA GLY A 121 9.52 -14.37 -3.57
C GLY A 121 10.79 -14.31 -4.42
N ASP A 122 11.43 -15.46 -4.60
CA ASP A 122 12.69 -15.57 -5.33
C ASP A 122 12.49 -16.15 -6.75
N SER A 123 11.42 -16.93 -6.99
CA SER A 123 11.11 -17.51 -8.29
C SER A 123 10.03 -16.73 -9.04
N VAL A 124 10.09 -16.79 -10.37
CA VAL A 124 9.09 -16.16 -11.25
C VAL A 124 7.74 -16.86 -11.10
N GLU A 125 7.72 -18.17 -10.94
CA GLU A 125 6.49 -18.95 -10.77
C GLU A 125 5.76 -18.61 -9.46
N GLU A 126 6.49 -18.47 -8.34
CA GLU A 126 5.90 -18.08 -7.06
C GLU A 126 5.31 -16.67 -7.15
N LYS A 127 6.04 -15.76 -7.76
CA LYS A 127 5.57 -14.38 -7.98
C LYS A 127 4.35 -14.32 -8.90
N GLY A 128 4.31 -15.12 -9.95
CA GLY A 128 3.15 -15.25 -10.84
C GLY A 128 1.91 -15.77 -10.10
N GLN A 129 2.08 -16.79 -9.26
CA GLN A 129 1.00 -17.28 -8.41
C GLN A 129 0.48 -16.20 -7.44
N LEU A 130 1.38 -15.44 -6.82
CA LEU A 130 1.00 -14.32 -5.95
C LEU A 130 0.30 -13.20 -6.74
N CYS A 131 0.70 -12.92 -7.97
CA CYS A 131 -0.01 -11.99 -8.85
C CYS A 131 -1.43 -12.46 -9.16
N ARG A 132 -1.63 -13.75 -9.43
CA ARG A 132 -2.96 -14.32 -9.59
C ARG A 132 -3.81 -14.17 -8.33
N GLU A 133 -3.24 -14.46 -7.17
CA GLU A 133 -3.92 -14.23 -5.88
C GLU A 133 -4.28 -12.74 -5.69
N ALA A 134 -3.42 -11.82 -6.14
CA ALA A 134 -3.67 -10.38 -6.06
C ALA A 134 -4.84 -9.97 -6.98
N VAL A 135 -4.91 -10.52 -8.20
CA VAL A 135 -6.02 -10.30 -9.14
C VAL A 135 -7.34 -10.78 -8.53
N VAL A 136 -7.34 -12.00 -7.96
CA VAL A 136 -8.53 -12.56 -7.29
C VAL A 136 -8.95 -11.67 -6.10
N LEU A 137 -8.00 -11.26 -5.26
CA LEU A 137 -8.28 -10.38 -4.13
C LEU A 137 -8.83 -9.02 -4.59
N TYR A 138 -8.34 -8.48 -5.70
CA TYR A 138 -8.82 -7.23 -6.28
C TYR A 138 -10.25 -7.35 -6.81
N ASP A 139 -10.58 -8.46 -7.47
CA ASP A 139 -11.93 -8.73 -7.98
C ASP A 139 -12.93 -9.01 -6.87
N ASP A 140 -12.47 -9.54 -5.74
CA ASP A 140 -13.30 -9.82 -4.56
C ASP A 140 -13.58 -8.60 -3.69
N ILE A 141 -12.95 -7.44 -3.96
CA ILE A 141 -13.16 -6.20 -3.17
C ILE A 141 -14.65 -5.87 -2.95
N PRO A 142 -15.56 -5.91 -3.95
CA PRO A 142 -16.97 -5.62 -3.75
C PRO A 142 -17.66 -6.53 -2.72
N ASN A 143 -17.24 -7.79 -2.61
CA ASN A 143 -17.79 -8.72 -1.63
C ASN A 143 -17.27 -8.41 -0.21
N ARG A 144 -16.02 -7.91 -0.11
CA ARG A 144 -15.37 -7.64 1.18
C ARG A 144 -15.76 -6.32 1.81
N VAL A 145 -15.77 -5.23 1.04
CA VAL A 145 -16.03 -3.88 1.57
C VAL A 145 -17.48 -3.41 1.34
N GLY A 146 -18.24 -4.13 0.50
CA GLY A 146 -19.63 -3.84 0.16
C GLY A 146 -19.80 -3.45 -1.31
N ILE A 147 -21.03 -3.63 -1.82
CA ILE A 147 -21.37 -3.52 -3.25
C ILE A 147 -21.49 -2.05 -3.70
N GLY A 148 -21.62 -1.11 -2.76
CA GLY A 148 -21.75 0.32 -3.09
C GLY A 148 -20.50 0.85 -3.79
N MET A 149 -20.69 1.61 -4.88
CA MET A 149 -19.59 2.12 -5.69
C MET A 149 -18.54 2.90 -4.88
N ALA A 150 -18.97 3.70 -3.90
CA ALA A 150 -18.06 4.43 -3.03
C ALA A 150 -17.18 3.50 -2.17
N SER A 151 -17.77 2.42 -1.62
CA SER A 151 -17.03 1.42 -0.85
C SER A 151 -16.05 0.66 -1.73
N VAL A 152 -16.48 0.23 -2.92
CA VAL A 152 -15.60 -0.46 -3.89
C VAL A 152 -14.42 0.41 -4.28
N THR A 153 -14.66 1.68 -4.63
CA THR A 153 -13.59 2.63 -4.96
C THR A 153 -12.64 2.82 -3.79
N SER A 154 -13.16 3.01 -2.56
CA SER A 154 -12.35 3.12 -1.36
C SER A 154 -11.49 1.87 -1.12
N GLY A 155 -12.07 0.67 -1.27
CA GLY A 155 -11.35 -0.60 -1.18
C GLY A 155 -10.26 -0.75 -2.22
N ARG A 156 -10.51 -0.37 -3.47
CA ARG A 156 -9.50 -0.37 -4.55
C ARG A 156 -8.36 0.60 -4.26
N ILE A 157 -8.66 1.80 -3.74
CA ILE A 157 -7.65 2.76 -3.30
C ILE A 157 -6.80 2.17 -2.16
N VAL A 158 -7.43 1.51 -1.18
CA VAL A 158 -6.73 0.84 -0.08
C VAL A 158 -5.80 -0.27 -0.58
N PHE A 159 -6.24 -1.07 -1.54
CA PHE A 159 -5.44 -2.10 -2.19
C PHE A 159 -4.23 -1.49 -2.94
N CYS A 160 -4.45 -0.45 -3.74
CA CYS A 160 -3.38 0.23 -4.48
C CYS A 160 -2.37 0.89 -3.52
N ASN A 161 -2.83 1.46 -2.41
CA ASN A 161 -1.95 2.00 -1.38
C ASN A 161 -1.07 0.92 -0.74
N ALA A 162 -1.59 -0.29 -0.53
CA ALA A 162 -0.79 -1.42 -0.06
C ALA A 162 0.27 -1.84 -1.10
N LEU A 163 -0.11 -1.89 -2.38
CA LEU A 163 0.81 -2.19 -3.49
C LEU A 163 1.98 -1.19 -3.52
N MET A 164 1.69 0.11 -3.46
CA MET A 164 2.72 1.16 -3.47
C MET A 164 3.62 1.10 -2.23
N GLN A 165 3.07 0.84 -1.05
CA GLN A 165 3.84 0.72 0.20
C GLN A 165 4.87 -0.41 0.16
N CYS A 166 4.59 -1.46 -0.60
CA CYS A 166 5.48 -2.61 -0.77
C CYS A 166 6.46 -2.47 -1.95
N GLY A 167 6.40 -1.38 -2.73
CA GLY A 167 7.15 -1.26 -3.98
C GLY A 167 6.70 -2.29 -5.03
N GLY A 168 5.44 -2.75 -4.95
CA GLY A 168 4.94 -3.84 -5.79
C GLY A 168 4.85 -3.50 -7.27
N LEU A 169 4.81 -2.21 -7.65
CA LEU A 169 4.82 -1.81 -9.06
C LEU A 169 6.11 -2.20 -9.78
N ASP A 170 7.26 -2.14 -9.11
CA ASP A 170 8.55 -2.55 -9.70
C ASP A 170 8.58 -4.06 -9.92
N GLU A 171 8.06 -4.83 -8.96
CA GLU A 171 7.93 -6.29 -9.07
C GLU A 171 6.96 -6.70 -10.19
N LEU A 172 5.81 -6.02 -10.29
CA LEU A 172 4.84 -6.25 -11.36
C LEU A 172 5.41 -5.94 -12.74
N ARG A 173 6.20 -4.88 -12.87
CA ARG A 173 6.88 -4.54 -14.12
C ARG A 173 7.88 -5.62 -14.53
N GLY A 174 8.66 -6.14 -13.58
CA GLY A 174 9.59 -7.24 -13.84
C GLY A 174 8.88 -8.54 -14.29
N LEU A 175 7.69 -8.81 -13.77
CA LEU A 175 6.87 -9.95 -14.21
C LEU A 175 6.21 -9.71 -15.57
N GLN A 176 5.84 -8.47 -15.87
CA GLN A 176 5.32 -8.10 -17.18
C GLN A 176 6.38 -8.30 -18.28
N ASP A 177 7.64 -7.97 -18.00
CA ASP A 177 8.77 -8.26 -18.89
C ASP A 177 8.98 -9.77 -19.09
N SER A 178 8.48 -10.60 -18.16
CA SER A 178 8.49 -12.07 -18.22
C SER A 178 7.25 -12.66 -18.91
N ASN A 179 6.38 -11.83 -19.50
CA ASN A 179 5.11 -12.21 -20.15
C ASN A 179 4.09 -12.91 -19.23
N ASP A 180 4.08 -12.60 -17.93
CA ASP A 180 3.02 -13.09 -17.04
C ASP A 180 1.68 -12.35 -17.31
N PRO A 181 0.60 -13.05 -17.73
CA PRO A 181 -0.67 -12.42 -18.07
C PRO A 181 -1.42 -11.86 -16.85
N ASP A 182 -1.22 -12.46 -15.67
CA ASP A 182 -1.86 -12.03 -14.42
C ASP A 182 -1.24 -10.70 -13.95
N ALA A 183 0.09 -10.55 -14.11
CA ALA A 183 0.77 -9.29 -13.83
C ALA A 183 0.30 -8.14 -14.74
N GLY A 184 0.18 -8.40 -16.06
CA GLY A 184 -0.36 -7.42 -17.02
C GLY A 184 -1.78 -6.99 -16.65
N THR A 185 -2.65 -7.96 -16.39
CA THR A 185 -4.05 -7.72 -15.98
C THR A 185 -4.12 -6.87 -14.69
N LEU A 186 -3.28 -7.17 -13.71
CA LEU A 186 -3.26 -6.41 -12.47
C LEU A 186 -2.82 -4.96 -12.69
N VAL A 187 -1.77 -4.75 -13.48
CA VAL A 187 -1.24 -3.42 -13.84
C VAL A 187 -2.32 -2.59 -14.54
N GLU A 188 -2.99 -3.14 -15.55
CA GLU A 188 -4.07 -2.46 -16.29
C GLU A 188 -5.21 -2.00 -15.37
N ARG A 189 -5.47 -2.71 -14.28
CA ARG A 189 -6.54 -2.39 -13.32
C ARG A 189 -6.12 -1.36 -12.28
N VAL A 190 -4.88 -1.42 -11.78
CA VAL A 190 -4.40 -0.55 -10.69
C VAL A 190 -3.86 0.79 -11.21
N VAL A 191 -3.25 0.82 -12.39
CA VAL A 191 -2.64 2.05 -12.96
C VAL A 191 -3.68 3.18 -13.10
N PRO A 192 -4.87 2.97 -13.70
CA PRO A 192 -5.86 4.03 -13.80
C PRO A 192 -6.25 4.60 -12.44
N ILE A 193 -6.29 3.78 -11.40
CA ILE A 193 -6.69 4.21 -10.06
C ILE A 193 -5.60 5.05 -9.41
N ILE A 194 -4.35 4.59 -9.46
CA ILE A 194 -3.19 5.29 -8.88
C ILE A 194 -2.99 6.67 -9.48
N PHE A 195 -3.23 6.84 -10.79
CA PHE A 195 -3.07 8.12 -11.49
C PHE A 195 -4.35 8.95 -11.62
N SER A 196 -5.49 8.45 -11.14
CA SER A 196 -6.76 9.20 -11.11
C SER A 196 -7.03 9.92 -9.79
N THR A 197 -6.27 9.60 -8.74
CA THR A 197 -6.35 10.19 -7.40
C THR A 197 -5.31 11.28 -7.20
#